data_AF-A0A643FEV5-F1
#
_entry.id   AF-A0A643FEV5-F1
#
_cell.length_a   1.000
_cell.length_b   1.000
_cell.length_c   1.000
_cell.angle_alpha   90.00
_cell.angle_beta   90.00
_cell.angle_gamma   90.00
#
_symmetry.space_group_name_H-M   'P 1'
#
loop_
_entity.id
_entity.type
_entity.pdbx_description
1 polymer ?
#
loop_
_entity_poly.entity_id
_entity_poly.type
_entity_poly.pdbx_seq_one_letter_code
_entity_poly.pdbx_strand_id
1 'polypeptide(L)'
;MEPPTPAATESVSTSPADDICDLETLAGMLQQLQTRNQQYQRAVDALVAARRVVNGWDPKPEPELIWSVRREVLVAMDDQDALARFDRDHAQDLAAEQAARHAATQQALEAPARVKALEQYIKDLAAEMAGDVDEGFIHKEMKRLFEPSAQRMLTAAQAFVQAWREMRTVESCLKSAFRLTHYSVQGDRRSGYEMSLIGKANDGDLLPNLIEGVAYDDLVDLNRQFRRGDDVLSRQINQQLTEAGIPAGTLRVYHPGAASDDRPIYAPDPNPPRKRPPESPFGGATVVTIQT
;
A
#
# COMPACT_ATOMS: atom_id res chain seq x y z
N MET A 1 25.04 -49.84 -39.36
CA MET A 1 24.76 -49.29 -38.02
C MET A 1 24.89 -47.78 -38.15
N GLU A 2 23.77 -47.08 -38.26
CA GLU A 2 23.73 -45.62 -38.16
C GLU A 2 24.10 -45.17 -36.74
N PRO A 3 24.75 -44.02 -36.57
CA PRO A 3 24.94 -43.42 -35.26
C PRO A 3 23.59 -42.83 -34.78
N PRO A 4 23.30 -42.83 -33.47
CA PRO A 4 22.06 -42.27 -32.96
C PRO A 4 22.07 -40.74 -33.08
N THR A 5 20.98 -40.22 -33.64
CA THR A 5 20.59 -38.81 -33.64
C THR A 5 20.59 -38.26 -32.20
N PRO A 6 21.20 -37.10 -31.93
CA PRO A 6 21.06 -36.47 -30.62
C PRO A 6 19.60 -36.04 -30.45
N ALA A 7 18.95 -36.56 -29.41
CA ALA A 7 17.66 -36.08 -28.98
C ALA A 7 17.74 -34.56 -28.76
N ALA A 8 16.82 -33.83 -29.38
CA ALA A 8 16.65 -32.41 -29.15
C ALA A 8 16.45 -32.19 -27.64
N THR A 9 17.44 -31.58 -26.99
CA THR A 9 17.23 -30.94 -25.70
C THR A 9 16.19 -29.86 -25.92
N GLU A 10 14.99 -30.08 -25.42
CA GLU A 10 13.97 -29.05 -25.30
C GLU A 10 14.62 -27.86 -24.61
N SER A 11 14.82 -26.79 -25.37
CA SER A 11 15.28 -25.51 -24.90
C SER A 11 14.16 -24.86 -24.10
N VAL A 12 13.97 -25.29 -22.85
CA VAL A 12 13.17 -24.54 -21.89
C VAL A 12 14.09 -23.44 -21.35
N SER A 13 14.18 -22.36 -22.13
CA SER A 13 14.70 -21.09 -21.65
C SER A 13 13.65 -20.46 -20.73
N THR A 14 13.53 -20.96 -19.49
CA THR A 14 12.65 -20.36 -18.49
C THR A 14 13.33 -19.14 -17.90
N SER A 15 12.87 -17.95 -18.29
CA SER A 15 13.19 -16.73 -17.59
C SER A 15 12.80 -16.89 -16.10
N PRO A 16 13.54 -16.34 -15.13
CA PRO A 16 13.10 -16.35 -13.72
C PRO A 16 11.71 -15.74 -13.50
N ALA A 17 11.24 -14.91 -14.43
CA ALA A 17 9.87 -14.40 -14.45
C ALA A 17 8.84 -15.49 -14.77
N ASP A 18 9.16 -16.47 -15.61
CA ASP A 18 8.22 -17.52 -16.01
C ASP A 18 7.82 -18.44 -14.86
N ASP A 19 8.61 -18.48 -13.78
CA ASP A 19 8.29 -19.22 -12.56
C ASP A 19 7.18 -18.56 -11.72
N ILE A 20 6.84 -17.31 -12.01
CA ILE A 20 5.73 -16.62 -11.37
C ILE A 20 4.44 -16.98 -12.11
N CYS A 21 3.96 -18.20 -11.84
CA CYS A 21 2.78 -18.79 -12.46
C CYS A 21 1.65 -19.06 -11.45
N ASP A 22 0.48 -19.43 -11.97
CA ASP A 22 -0.68 -19.86 -11.19
C ASP A 22 -1.13 -18.81 -10.17
N LEU A 23 -1.34 -17.57 -10.64
CA LEU A 23 -1.67 -16.43 -9.79
C LEU A 23 -3.17 -16.26 -9.55
N GLU A 24 -4.04 -17.04 -10.19
CA GLU A 24 -5.49 -16.81 -10.21
C GLU A 24 -6.12 -16.72 -8.82
N THR A 25 -5.81 -17.68 -7.93
CA THR A 25 -6.36 -17.72 -6.58
C THR A 25 -5.87 -16.55 -5.73
N LEU A 26 -4.58 -16.23 -5.81
CA LEU A 26 -3.98 -15.09 -5.12
C LEU A 26 -4.59 -13.77 -5.64
N ALA A 27 -4.69 -13.63 -6.96
CA ALA A 27 -5.29 -12.47 -7.61
C ALA A 27 -6.75 -12.27 -7.21
N GLY A 28 -7.56 -13.33 -7.19
CA GLY A 28 -8.96 -13.26 -6.78
C GLY A 28 -9.13 -12.72 -5.35
N MET A 29 -8.34 -13.23 -4.41
CA MET A 29 -8.35 -12.76 -3.01
C MET A 29 -7.87 -11.29 -2.90
N LEU A 30 -6.79 -10.92 -3.59
CA LEU A 30 -6.28 -9.55 -3.54
C LEU A 30 -7.23 -8.55 -4.22
N GLN A 31 -7.93 -8.97 -5.28
CA GLN A 31 -8.96 -8.17 -5.95
C GLN A 31 -10.19 -7.96 -5.05
N GLN A 32 -10.58 -8.99 -4.29
CA GLN A 32 -11.63 -8.85 -3.28
C GLN A 32 -11.20 -7.86 -2.18
N LEU A 33 -9.96 -7.96 -1.69
CA LEU A 33 -9.42 -7.01 -0.72
C LEU A 33 -9.36 -5.58 -1.28
N GLN A 34 -9.01 -5.41 -2.55
CA GLN A 34 -9.01 -4.11 -3.21
C GLN A 34 -10.42 -3.52 -3.30
N THR A 35 -11.42 -4.35 -3.62
CA THR A 35 -12.83 -3.95 -3.65
C THR A 35 -13.29 -3.47 -2.28
N ARG A 36 -12.94 -4.20 -1.20
CA ARG A 36 -13.23 -3.77 0.17
C ARG A 36 -12.51 -2.49 0.57
N ASN A 37 -11.25 -2.32 0.17
CA ASN A 37 -10.53 -1.06 0.41
C ASN A 37 -11.24 0.14 -0.23
N GLN A 38 -11.80 -0.01 -1.43
CA GLN A 38 -12.59 1.04 -2.07
C GLN A 38 -13.90 1.31 -1.31
N GLN A 39 -14.58 0.27 -0.85
CA GLN A 39 -15.79 0.42 -0.02
C GLN A 39 -15.47 1.13 1.30
N TYR A 40 -14.36 0.76 1.94
CA TYR A 40 -13.90 1.37 3.18
C TYR A 40 -13.62 2.85 2.99
N GLN A 41 -12.87 3.21 1.95
CA GLN A 41 -12.59 4.61 1.65
C GLN A 41 -13.87 5.42 1.39
N ARG A 42 -14.81 4.88 0.61
CA ARG A 42 -16.11 5.55 0.38
C ARG A 42 -16.90 5.72 1.68
N ALA A 43 -16.86 4.75 2.59
CA ALA A 43 -17.52 4.84 3.89
C ALA A 43 -16.86 5.91 4.78
N VAL A 44 -15.53 6.00 4.76
CA VAL A 44 -14.78 7.07 5.44
C VAL A 44 -15.13 8.45 4.86
N ASP A 45 -15.18 8.59 3.54
CA ASP A 45 -15.56 9.86 2.90
C ASP A 45 -17.01 10.27 3.26
N ALA A 46 -17.93 9.31 3.29
CA ALA A 46 -19.32 9.53 3.74
C ALA A 46 -19.39 9.91 5.23
N LEU A 47 -18.53 9.31 6.07
CA LEU A 47 -18.43 9.63 7.50
C LEU A 47 -17.91 11.06 7.69
N VAL A 48 -16.89 11.47 6.92
CA VAL A 48 -16.41 12.86 6.92
C VAL A 48 -17.54 13.81 6.55
N ALA A 49 -18.26 13.56 5.45
CA ALA A 49 -19.38 14.40 5.02
C ALA A 49 -20.50 14.48 6.09
N ALA A 50 -20.85 13.36 6.74
CA ALA A 50 -21.83 13.34 7.81
C ALA A 50 -21.36 14.14 9.04
N ARG A 51 -20.09 14.00 9.44
CA ARG A 51 -19.49 14.76 10.54
C ARG A 51 -19.45 16.27 10.24
N ARG A 52 -19.22 16.67 8.98
CA ARG A 52 -19.28 18.09 8.56
C ARG A 52 -20.67 18.68 8.76
N VAL A 53 -21.73 17.92 8.49
CA VAL A 53 -23.11 18.35 8.76
C VAL A 53 -23.35 18.48 10.27
N VAL A 54 -22.97 17.47 11.07
CA VAL A 54 -23.13 17.50 12.54
C VAL A 54 -22.38 18.67 13.17
N ASN A 55 -21.17 18.95 12.69
CA ASN A 55 -20.34 20.05 13.18
C ASN A 55 -20.77 21.42 12.65
N GLY A 56 -21.78 21.50 11.78
CA GLY A 56 -22.26 22.75 11.18
C GLY A 56 -21.28 23.37 10.18
N TRP A 57 -20.42 22.57 9.56
CA TRP A 57 -19.39 23.02 8.60
C TRP A 57 -19.93 23.17 7.19
N ASP A 58 -20.90 22.33 6.82
CA ASP A 58 -21.65 22.43 5.57
C ASP A 58 -23.16 22.56 5.86
N PRO A 59 -23.62 23.66 6.46
CA PRO A 59 -25.05 23.88 6.62
C PRO A 59 -25.69 24.00 5.23
N LYS A 60 -26.83 23.33 5.03
CA LYS A 60 -27.69 23.66 3.88
C LYS A 60 -28.07 25.15 3.99
N PRO A 61 -28.19 25.88 2.87
CA PRO A 61 -28.65 27.26 2.90
C PRO A 61 -29.97 27.32 3.68
N GLU A 62 -30.06 28.25 4.63
CA GLU A 62 -31.30 28.48 5.35
C GLU A 62 -32.40 28.79 4.33
N PRO A 63 -33.58 28.15 4.43
CA PRO A 63 -34.66 28.44 3.51
C PRO A 63 -35.02 29.92 3.65
N GLU A 64 -34.90 30.68 2.57
CA GLU A 64 -35.32 32.08 2.53
C GLU A 64 -36.84 32.09 2.67
N LEU A 65 -37.36 32.39 3.87
CA LEU A 65 -38.79 32.32 4.22
C LEU A 65 -39.63 33.42 3.55
N ILE A 66 -39.24 33.88 2.37
CA ILE A 66 -39.78 35.05 1.68
C ILE A 66 -41.26 34.83 1.36
N TRP A 67 -41.64 33.65 0.88
CA TRP A 67 -43.00 33.35 0.46
C TRP A 67 -43.88 33.01 1.66
N SER A 68 -43.38 32.25 2.64
CA SER A 68 -44.12 31.97 3.87
C SER A 68 -44.44 33.25 4.64
N VAL A 69 -43.47 34.14 4.84
CA VAL A 69 -43.68 35.40 5.58
C VAL A 69 -44.63 36.34 4.83
N ARG A 70 -44.51 36.46 3.51
CA ARG A 70 -45.45 37.28 2.71
C ARG A 70 -46.89 36.77 2.82
N ARG A 71 -47.08 35.45 2.80
CA ARG A 71 -48.39 34.84 3.01
C ARG A 71 -48.94 35.12 4.41
N GLU A 72 -48.11 34.98 5.45
CA GLU A 72 -48.48 35.26 6.85
C GLU A 72 -48.91 36.72 7.06
N VAL A 73 -48.21 37.66 6.43
CA VAL A 73 -48.58 39.09 6.48
C VAL A 73 -49.94 39.34 5.80
N LEU A 74 -50.20 38.73 4.64
CA LEU A 74 -51.50 38.86 3.96
C LEU A 74 -52.64 38.27 4.78
N VAL A 75 -52.41 37.15 5.47
CA VAL A 75 -53.37 36.59 6.44
C VAL A 75 -53.60 37.56 7.60
N ALA A 76 -52.54 38.17 8.14
CA ALA A 76 -52.64 39.11 9.26
C ALA A 76 -53.33 40.43 8.90
N MET A 77 -53.31 40.83 7.63
CA MET A 77 -54.01 42.00 7.11
C MET A 77 -55.50 41.75 6.81
N ASP A 78 -55.97 40.50 6.90
CA ASP A 78 -57.34 40.05 6.58
C ASP A 78 -57.84 40.44 5.16
N ASP A 79 -56.90 40.62 4.21
CA ASP A 79 -57.23 40.88 2.81
C ASP A 79 -57.36 39.55 2.04
N GLN A 80 -58.57 39.01 2.04
CA GLN A 80 -58.90 37.72 1.45
C GLN A 80 -58.70 37.69 -0.09
N ASP A 81 -58.92 38.81 -0.77
CA ASP A 81 -58.77 38.90 -2.23
C ASP A 81 -57.29 38.94 -2.64
N ALA A 82 -56.46 39.66 -1.87
CA ALA A 82 -55.00 39.67 -2.08
C ALA A 82 -54.38 38.31 -1.75
N LEU A 83 -54.82 37.66 -0.66
CA LEU A 83 -54.34 36.33 -0.28
C LEU A 83 -54.68 35.27 -1.35
N ALA A 84 -55.89 35.28 -1.89
CA ALA A 84 -56.30 34.32 -2.92
C ALA A 84 -55.54 34.47 -4.25
N ARG A 85 -55.13 35.71 -4.59
CA ARG A 85 -54.27 35.97 -5.76
C ARG A 85 -52.83 35.51 -5.49
N PHE A 86 -52.29 35.85 -4.31
CA PHE A 86 -50.97 35.42 -3.88
C PHE A 86 -50.82 33.88 -3.87
N ASP A 87 -51.80 33.18 -3.28
CA ASP A 87 -51.76 31.71 -3.20
C ASP A 87 -51.84 31.05 -4.59
N ARG A 88 -52.47 31.69 -5.58
CA ARG A 88 -52.51 31.21 -6.96
C ARG A 88 -51.18 31.44 -7.70
N ASP A 89 -50.62 32.63 -7.54
CA ASP A 89 -49.44 33.08 -8.29
C ASP A 89 -48.13 32.49 -7.72
N HIS A 90 -48.09 32.15 -6.43
CA HIS A 90 -46.88 31.70 -5.71
C HIS A 90 -46.98 30.28 -5.12
N ALA A 91 -47.95 29.46 -5.54
CA ALA A 91 -48.12 28.10 -5.03
C ALA A 91 -46.86 27.23 -5.16
N GLN A 92 -46.19 27.30 -6.32
CA GLN A 92 -44.98 26.50 -6.60
C GLN A 92 -43.79 26.98 -5.77
N ASP A 93 -43.63 28.28 -5.62
CA ASP A 93 -42.55 28.89 -4.83
C ASP A 93 -42.69 28.53 -3.34
N LEU A 94 -43.91 28.59 -2.81
CA LEU A 94 -44.21 28.21 -1.42
C LEU A 94 -43.95 26.71 -1.18
N ALA A 95 -44.32 25.85 -2.13
CA ALA A 95 -44.06 24.42 -2.06
C ALA A 95 -42.54 24.10 -2.12
N ALA A 96 -41.79 24.81 -2.98
CA ALA A 96 -40.35 24.66 -3.07
C ALA A 96 -39.63 25.11 -1.78
N GLU A 97 -40.04 26.25 -1.21
CA GLU A 97 -39.53 26.77 0.07
C GLU A 97 -39.80 25.78 1.22
N GLN A 98 -41.02 25.24 1.30
CA GLN A 98 -41.38 24.22 2.29
C GLN A 98 -40.57 22.93 2.11
N ALA A 99 -40.42 22.45 0.87
CA ALA A 99 -39.62 21.26 0.58
C ALA A 99 -38.15 21.45 0.97
N ALA A 100 -37.56 22.61 0.64
CA ALA A 100 -36.20 22.96 1.03
C ALA A 100 -36.03 23.00 2.56
N ARG A 101 -36.98 23.62 3.27
CA ARG A 101 -37.01 23.66 4.74
C ARG A 101 -37.10 22.26 5.35
N HIS A 102 -38.05 21.45 4.90
CA HIS A 102 -38.20 20.07 5.40
C HIS A 102 -36.94 19.24 5.14
N ALA A 103 -36.33 19.36 3.96
CA ALA A 103 -35.10 18.66 3.63
C ALA A 103 -33.90 19.12 4.46
N ALA A 104 -33.82 20.41 4.83
CA ALA A 104 -32.78 20.93 5.72
C ALA A 104 -32.98 20.44 7.16
N THR A 105 -34.19 20.53 7.69
CA THR A 105 -34.52 20.06 9.05
C THR A 105 -34.31 18.55 9.19
N GLN A 106 -34.79 17.75 8.24
CA GLN A 106 -34.64 16.29 8.27
C GLN A 106 -33.16 15.88 8.26
N GLN A 107 -32.34 16.52 7.43
CA GLN A 107 -30.91 16.23 7.38
C GLN A 107 -30.20 16.53 8.71
N ALA A 108 -30.55 17.65 9.36
CA ALA A 108 -29.96 18.01 10.66
C ALA A 108 -30.32 16.98 11.76
N LEU A 109 -31.58 16.52 11.77
CA LEU A 109 -32.05 15.53 12.75
C LEU A 109 -31.44 14.14 12.53
N GLU A 110 -31.26 13.72 11.28
CA GLU A 110 -30.72 12.41 10.94
C GLU A 110 -29.18 12.34 11.01
N ALA A 111 -28.49 13.48 10.91
CA ALA A 111 -27.02 13.50 10.79
C ALA A 111 -26.30 12.77 11.93
N PRO A 112 -26.65 12.92 13.23
CA PRO A 112 -26.02 12.16 14.31
C PRO A 112 -26.27 10.64 14.20
N ALA A 113 -27.48 10.24 13.82
CA ALA A 113 -27.80 8.82 13.63
C ALA A 113 -27.03 8.23 12.43
N ARG A 114 -26.87 9.02 11.36
CA ARG A 114 -26.09 8.66 10.18
C ARG A 114 -24.61 8.46 10.49
N VAL A 115 -24.02 9.33 11.33
CA VAL A 115 -22.63 9.16 11.81
C VAL A 115 -22.48 7.82 12.55
N LYS A 116 -23.37 7.53 13.51
CA LYS A 116 -23.32 6.26 14.26
C LYS A 116 -23.47 5.04 13.35
N ALA A 117 -24.40 5.08 12.39
CA ALA A 117 -24.61 4.01 11.44
C ALA A 117 -23.39 3.79 10.53
N LEU A 118 -22.74 4.87 10.06
CA LEU A 118 -21.52 4.80 9.26
C LEU A 118 -20.34 4.26 10.07
N GLU A 119 -20.19 4.66 11.33
CA GLU A 119 -19.15 4.11 12.21
C GLU A 119 -19.33 2.62 12.46
N GLN A 120 -20.57 2.15 12.65
CA GLN A 120 -20.86 0.72 12.77
C GLN A 120 -20.56 -0.01 11.46
N TYR A 121 -21.03 0.52 10.33
CA TYR A 121 -20.77 -0.07 9.02
C TYR A 121 -19.27 -0.20 8.72
N ILE A 122 -18.46 0.80 9.09
CA ILE A 122 -17.00 0.75 8.94
C ILE A 122 -16.38 -0.33 9.84
N LYS A 123 -16.88 -0.51 11.06
CA LYS A 123 -16.41 -1.58 11.96
C LYS A 123 -16.73 -2.96 11.41
N ASP A 124 -17.94 -3.15 10.89
CA ASP A 124 -18.39 -4.41 10.28
C ASP A 124 -17.55 -4.71 9.03
N LEU A 125 -17.34 -3.71 8.17
CA LEU A 125 -16.48 -3.85 6.99
C LEU A 125 -15.03 -4.19 7.37
N ALA A 126 -14.48 -3.59 8.42
CA ALA A 126 -13.15 -3.94 8.91
C ALA A 126 -13.09 -5.39 9.44
N ALA A 127 -14.14 -5.87 10.11
CA ALA A 127 -14.22 -7.26 10.54
C ALA A 127 -14.25 -8.23 9.34
N GLU A 128 -15.02 -7.91 8.29
CA GLU A 128 -15.03 -8.68 7.05
C GLU A 128 -13.68 -8.63 6.31
N MET A 129 -13.02 -7.47 6.27
CA MET A 129 -11.69 -7.34 5.68
C MET A 129 -10.66 -8.23 6.38
N ALA A 130 -10.67 -8.24 7.71
CA ALA A 130 -9.75 -9.07 8.49
C ALA A 130 -10.10 -10.57 8.39
N GLY A 131 -11.39 -10.92 8.27
CA GLY A 131 -11.83 -12.31 8.18
C GLY A 131 -11.52 -12.97 6.83
N ASP A 132 -11.54 -12.20 5.74
CA ASP A 132 -11.39 -12.74 4.39
C ASP A 132 -9.94 -12.80 3.88
N VAL A 133 -9.01 -12.13 4.57
CA VAL A 133 -7.60 -12.18 4.21
C VAL A 133 -6.95 -13.36 4.93
N ASP A 134 -6.63 -14.41 4.17
CA ASP A 134 -5.80 -15.50 4.67
C ASP A 134 -4.32 -15.16 4.49
N GLU A 135 -3.75 -14.47 5.48
CA GLU A 135 -2.30 -14.16 5.51
C GLU A 135 -1.43 -15.43 5.48
N GLY A 136 -1.93 -16.55 6.01
CA GLY A 136 -1.25 -17.84 5.97
C GLY A 136 -1.17 -18.39 4.55
N PHE A 137 -2.22 -18.25 3.76
CA PHE A 137 -2.24 -18.55 2.34
C PHE A 137 -1.33 -17.61 1.55
N ILE A 138 -1.38 -16.28 1.77
CA ILE A 138 -0.47 -15.32 1.12
C ILE A 138 0.99 -15.72 1.35
N HIS A 139 1.35 -16.02 2.59
CA HIS A 139 2.72 -16.42 2.92
C HIS A 139 3.15 -17.73 2.24
N LYS A 140 2.24 -18.71 2.13
CA LYS A 140 2.51 -19.94 1.40
C LYS A 140 2.73 -19.68 -0.09
N GLU A 141 1.91 -18.83 -0.70
CA GLU A 141 2.07 -18.45 -2.10
C GLU A 141 3.36 -17.66 -2.32
N MET A 142 3.71 -16.72 -1.44
CA MET A 142 4.99 -16.01 -1.51
C MET A 142 6.18 -16.97 -1.47
N LYS A 143 6.12 -18.00 -0.62
CA LYS A 143 7.16 -19.04 -0.58
C LYS A 143 7.20 -19.85 -1.87
N ARG A 144 6.04 -20.30 -2.36
CA ARG A 144 5.93 -21.08 -3.61
C ARG A 144 6.54 -20.31 -4.79
N LEU A 145 6.22 -19.03 -4.93
CA LEU A 145 6.73 -18.17 -6.01
C LEU A 145 8.23 -17.88 -5.87
N PHE A 146 8.75 -17.82 -4.64
CA PHE A 146 10.16 -17.53 -4.38
C PHE A 146 11.08 -18.75 -4.47
N GLU A 147 10.56 -19.95 -4.17
CA GLU A 147 11.33 -21.20 -4.05
C GLU A 147 12.19 -21.53 -5.28
N PRO A 148 11.72 -21.40 -6.53
CA PRO A 148 12.56 -21.63 -7.72
C PRO A 148 13.79 -20.72 -7.77
N SER A 149 13.61 -19.44 -7.44
CA SER A 149 14.70 -18.46 -7.39
C SER A 149 15.69 -18.76 -6.26
N ALA A 150 15.18 -19.15 -5.08
CA ALA A 150 16.03 -19.57 -3.97
C ALA A 150 16.87 -20.80 -4.31
N GLN A 151 16.26 -21.79 -4.98
CA GLN A 151 16.96 -23.01 -5.38
C GLN A 151 18.02 -22.74 -6.44
N ARG A 152 17.74 -21.89 -7.43
CA ARG A 152 18.76 -21.42 -8.40
C ARG A 152 19.95 -20.76 -7.71
N MET A 153 19.69 -19.89 -6.73
CA MET A 153 20.75 -19.23 -5.98
C MET A 153 21.59 -20.24 -5.18
N LEU A 154 20.96 -21.24 -4.56
CA LEU A 154 21.68 -22.30 -3.85
C LEU A 154 22.59 -23.10 -4.79
N THR A 155 22.08 -23.49 -5.96
CA THR A 155 22.87 -24.20 -6.98
C THR A 155 24.04 -23.35 -7.47
N ALA A 156 23.81 -22.07 -7.77
CA ALA A 156 24.87 -21.14 -8.17
C ALA A 156 25.92 -20.95 -7.05
N ALA A 157 25.49 -20.83 -5.80
CA ALA A 157 26.36 -20.71 -4.65
C ALA A 157 27.22 -21.97 -4.45
N GLN A 158 26.68 -23.17 -4.67
CA GLN A 158 27.45 -24.41 -4.61
C GLN A 158 28.55 -24.45 -5.67
N ALA A 159 28.24 -24.03 -6.90
CA ALA A 159 29.23 -23.92 -7.98
C ALA A 159 30.32 -22.89 -7.64
N PHE A 160 29.92 -21.71 -7.13
CA PHE A 160 30.85 -20.68 -6.66
C PHE A 160 31.78 -21.21 -5.56
N VAL A 161 31.23 -21.83 -4.52
CA VAL A 161 32.01 -22.38 -3.40
C VAL A 161 33.00 -23.42 -3.89
N GLN A 162 32.62 -24.26 -4.86
CA GLN A 162 33.52 -25.25 -5.45
C GLN A 162 34.69 -24.58 -6.19
N ALA A 163 34.39 -23.65 -7.10
CA ALA A 163 35.42 -22.91 -7.85
C ALA A 163 36.36 -22.12 -6.91
N TRP A 164 35.79 -21.50 -5.87
CA TRP A 164 36.55 -20.77 -4.86
C TRP A 164 37.50 -21.68 -4.07
N ARG A 165 37.03 -22.87 -3.67
CA ARG A 165 37.87 -23.86 -2.98
C ARG A 165 39.01 -24.35 -3.87
N GLU A 166 38.75 -24.61 -5.14
CA GLU A 166 39.76 -25.01 -6.12
C GLU A 166 40.84 -23.94 -6.26
N MET A 167 40.45 -22.69 -6.52
CA MET A 167 41.38 -21.56 -6.65
C MET A 167 42.24 -21.38 -5.39
N ARG A 168 41.64 -21.39 -4.19
CA ARG A 168 42.39 -21.26 -2.93
C ARG A 168 43.33 -22.43 -2.67
N THR A 169 42.94 -23.64 -3.08
CA THR A 169 43.78 -24.83 -2.94
C THR A 169 44.99 -24.72 -3.87
N VAL A 170 44.76 -24.35 -5.13
CA VAL A 170 45.83 -24.11 -6.11
C VAL A 170 46.77 -23.01 -5.62
N GLU A 171 46.26 -21.86 -5.17
CA GLU A 171 47.11 -20.80 -4.62
C GLU A 171 47.97 -21.30 -3.45
N SER A 172 47.37 -22.00 -2.49
CA SER A 172 48.08 -22.54 -1.32
C SER A 172 49.19 -23.53 -1.74
N CYS A 173 48.87 -24.45 -2.66
CA CYS A 173 49.84 -25.42 -3.19
C CYS A 173 50.99 -24.72 -3.92
N LEU A 174 50.69 -23.71 -4.76
CA LEU A 174 51.71 -22.95 -5.50
C LEU A 174 52.59 -22.13 -4.54
N LYS A 175 52.00 -21.43 -3.56
CA LYS A 175 52.73 -20.69 -2.51
C LYS A 175 53.66 -21.61 -1.73
N SER A 176 53.25 -22.85 -1.46
CA SER A 176 54.07 -23.85 -0.78
C SER A 176 55.19 -24.38 -1.68
N ALA A 177 54.87 -24.79 -2.91
CA ALA A 177 55.81 -25.40 -3.84
C ALA A 177 56.91 -24.43 -4.30
N PHE A 178 56.56 -23.16 -4.52
CA PHE A 178 57.48 -22.11 -4.97
C PHE A 178 57.97 -21.20 -3.84
N ARG A 179 57.98 -21.70 -2.60
CA ARG A 179 58.43 -20.92 -1.45
C ARG A 179 59.93 -20.64 -1.51
N LEU A 180 60.29 -19.42 -1.87
CA LEU A 180 61.67 -18.95 -1.87
C LEU A 180 62.03 -18.34 -0.52
N THR A 181 63.07 -18.88 0.11
CA THR A 181 63.65 -18.29 1.34
C THR A 181 64.97 -17.63 0.98
N HIS A 182 65.03 -16.31 1.16
CA HIS A 182 66.19 -15.52 0.78
C HIS A 182 67.15 -15.37 1.97
N TYR A 183 68.43 -15.68 1.74
CA TYR A 183 69.52 -15.50 2.70
C TYR A 183 70.67 -14.73 2.06
N SER A 184 71.43 -13.97 2.87
CA SER A 184 72.73 -13.44 2.45
C SER A 184 73.75 -14.57 2.38
N VAL A 185 74.86 -14.34 1.66
CA VAL A 185 76.00 -15.29 1.66
C VAL A 185 76.62 -15.44 3.05
N GLN A 186 76.36 -14.49 3.96
CA GLN A 186 76.74 -14.52 5.37
C GLN A 186 75.73 -15.27 6.27
N GLY A 187 74.59 -15.72 5.73
CA GLY A 187 73.58 -16.50 6.46
C GLY A 187 72.42 -15.67 7.05
N ASP A 188 72.43 -14.35 6.91
CA ASP A 188 71.33 -13.50 7.38
C ASP A 188 70.08 -13.67 6.52
N ARG A 189 68.92 -13.87 7.14
CA ARG A 189 67.63 -13.91 6.44
C ARG A 189 67.35 -12.55 5.79
N ARG A 190 67.06 -12.54 4.49
CA ARG A 190 66.62 -11.36 3.75
C ARG A 190 65.11 -11.34 3.64
N SER A 191 64.53 -10.14 3.56
CA SER A 191 63.11 -9.97 3.22
C SER A 191 62.85 -10.59 1.85
N GLY A 192 62.03 -11.64 1.81
CA GLY A 192 61.56 -12.25 0.58
C GLY A 192 60.33 -11.53 0.02
N TYR A 193 60.03 -11.78 -1.24
CA TYR A 193 58.78 -11.32 -1.87
C TYR A 193 57.64 -12.29 -1.51
N GLU A 194 56.53 -11.77 -0.98
CA GLU A 194 55.33 -12.56 -0.75
C GLU A 194 54.52 -12.64 -2.04
N MET A 195 54.50 -13.81 -2.69
CA MET A 195 53.67 -14.04 -3.87
C MET A 195 52.22 -14.22 -3.44
N SER A 196 51.40 -13.16 -3.48
CA SER A 196 49.94 -13.29 -3.34
C SER A 196 49.29 -13.33 -4.70
N LEU A 197 48.54 -14.40 -5.00
CA LEU A 197 47.78 -14.52 -6.25
C LEU A 197 46.33 -14.06 -6.06
N ILE A 198 45.88 -13.98 -4.82
CA ILE A 198 44.56 -13.52 -4.42
C ILE A 198 44.72 -12.32 -3.49
N GLY A 199 43.96 -11.27 -3.77
CA GLY A 199 43.91 -10.04 -2.98
C GLY A 199 42.97 -10.12 -1.78
N LYS A 200 42.54 -8.96 -1.30
CA LYS A 200 41.58 -8.85 -0.20
C LYS A 200 40.18 -8.57 -0.76
N ALA A 201 39.16 -9.19 -0.17
CA ALA A 201 37.78 -8.77 -0.38
C ALA A 201 37.50 -7.52 0.44
N ASN A 202 36.83 -6.54 -0.16
CA ASN A 202 36.26 -5.43 0.60
C ASN A 202 34.91 -5.86 1.20
N ASP A 203 34.44 -5.08 2.17
CA ASP A 203 33.14 -5.31 2.76
C ASP A 203 32.03 -5.28 1.70
N GLY A 204 31.23 -6.36 1.67
CA GLY A 204 30.12 -6.51 0.72
C GLY A 204 30.51 -6.79 -0.73
N ASP A 205 31.77 -7.15 -1.01
CA ASP A 205 32.16 -7.72 -2.31
C ASP A 205 31.98 -9.25 -2.31
N LEU A 206 31.64 -9.81 -3.48
CA LEU A 206 31.60 -11.26 -3.70
C LEU A 206 33.02 -11.81 -3.92
N LEU A 207 33.82 -11.12 -4.74
CA LEU A 207 35.19 -11.47 -5.10
C LEU A 207 36.21 -10.47 -4.58
N PRO A 208 37.47 -10.88 -4.34
CA PRO A 208 38.54 -10.00 -3.92
C PRO A 208 38.90 -8.97 -5.00
N ASN A 209 39.58 -7.90 -4.58
CA ASN A 209 40.02 -6.82 -5.45
C ASN A 209 41.12 -7.21 -6.47
N LEU A 210 41.70 -8.40 -6.31
CA LEU A 210 42.72 -8.96 -7.19
C LEU A 210 42.57 -10.48 -7.22
N ILE A 211 42.55 -11.04 -8.43
CA ILE A 211 42.83 -12.44 -8.73
C ILE A 211 43.79 -12.43 -9.91
N GLU A 212 45.01 -12.91 -9.69
CA GLU A 212 46.04 -12.92 -10.73
C GLU A 212 45.57 -13.73 -11.95
N GLY A 213 45.66 -13.12 -13.14
CA GLY A 213 45.15 -13.68 -14.40
C GLY A 213 43.69 -13.35 -14.73
N VAL A 214 42.99 -12.61 -13.87
CA VAL A 214 41.63 -12.07 -14.15
C VAL A 214 41.71 -10.55 -14.30
N ALA A 215 40.96 -9.98 -15.24
CA ALA A 215 40.93 -8.54 -15.44
C ALA A 215 40.28 -7.84 -14.23
N TYR A 216 40.87 -6.73 -13.80
CA TYR A 216 40.36 -5.94 -12.67
C TYR A 216 38.92 -5.45 -12.92
N ASP A 217 38.64 -4.97 -14.14
CA ASP A 217 37.33 -4.44 -14.51
C ASP A 217 36.23 -5.52 -14.42
N ASP A 218 36.53 -6.78 -14.80
CA ASP A 218 35.59 -7.89 -14.68
C ASP A 218 35.22 -8.17 -13.20
N LEU A 219 36.20 -8.08 -12.29
CA LEU A 219 35.97 -8.25 -10.85
C LEU A 219 35.13 -7.11 -10.29
N VAL A 220 35.41 -5.87 -10.70
CA VAL A 220 34.66 -4.68 -10.28
C VAL A 220 33.22 -4.74 -10.79
N ASP A 221 33.02 -5.09 -12.06
CA ASP A 221 31.70 -5.17 -12.66
C ASP A 221 30.86 -6.27 -12.01
N LEU A 222 31.44 -7.45 -11.76
CA LEU A 222 30.72 -8.53 -11.07
C LEU A 222 30.35 -8.15 -9.63
N ASN A 223 31.27 -7.56 -8.87
CA ASN A 223 30.99 -7.09 -7.50
C ASN A 223 29.93 -5.98 -7.48
N ARG A 224 29.92 -5.11 -8.50
CA ARG A 224 28.89 -4.08 -8.67
C ARG A 224 27.52 -4.71 -8.97
N GLN A 225 27.46 -5.74 -9.81
CA GLN A 225 26.24 -6.48 -10.10
C GLN A 225 25.71 -7.21 -8.86
N PHE A 226 26.60 -7.86 -8.08
CA PHE A 226 26.23 -8.56 -6.85
C PHE A 226 25.52 -7.66 -5.82
N ARG A 227 25.88 -6.37 -5.77
CA ARG A 227 25.30 -5.40 -4.84
C ARG A 227 23.95 -4.84 -5.29
N ARG A 228 23.49 -5.13 -6.51
CA ARG A 228 22.30 -4.52 -7.11
C ARG A 228 21.24 -5.57 -7.43
N GLY A 229 19.99 -5.15 -7.35
CA GLY A 229 18.88 -5.92 -7.92
C GLY A 229 18.86 -5.83 -9.45
N ASP A 230 18.17 -6.78 -10.07
CA ASP A 230 17.95 -6.79 -11.51
C ASP A 230 16.70 -5.97 -11.87
N ASP A 231 16.92 -4.76 -12.40
CA ASP A 231 15.87 -3.83 -12.82
C ASP A 231 15.05 -4.32 -14.03
N VAL A 232 15.63 -5.19 -14.87
CA VAL A 232 14.93 -5.79 -16.02
C VAL A 232 13.98 -6.86 -15.51
N LEU A 233 14.48 -7.77 -14.68
CA LEU A 233 13.68 -8.83 -14.07
C LEU A 233 12.56 -8.24 -13.18
N SER A 234 12.87 -7.23 -12.38
CA SER A 234 11.88 -6.54 -11.54
C SER A 234 10.71 -6.00 -12.37
N ARG A 235 10.97 -5.40 -13.53
CA ARG A 235 9.91 -4.91 -14.43
C ARG A 235 9.09 -6.04 -15.04
N GLN A 236 9.72 -7.13 -15.45
CA GLN A 236 9.04 -8.31 -15.99
C GLN A 236 8.09 -8.93 -14.97
N ILE A 237 8.57 -9.14 -13.74
CA ILE A 237 7.78 -9.66 -12.63
C ILE A 237 6.58 -8.74 -12.34
N ASN A 238 6.81 -7.43 -12.24
CA ASN A 238 5.73 -6.47 -11.98
C ASN A 238 4.68 -6.46 -13.11
N GLN A 239 5.10 -6.63 -14.36
CA GLN A 239 4.19 -6.73 -15.50
C GLN A 239 3.31 -7.98 -15.39
N GLN A 240 3.89 -9.15 -15.13
CA GLN A 240 3.14 -10.40 -14.96
C GLN A 240 2.14 -10.35 -13.80
N LEU A 241 2.57 -9.80 -12.65
CA LEU A 241 1.67 -9.59 -11.51
C LEU A 241 0.49 -8.69 -11.89
N THR A 242 0.76 -7.60 -12.61
CA THR A 242 -0.28 -6.67 -13.05
C THR A 242 -1.24 -7.31 -14.04
N GLU A 243 -0.73 -8.06 -15.02
CA GLU A 243 -1.53 -8.81 -16.01
C GLU A 243 -2.40 -9.89 -15.36
N ALA A 244 -1.92 -10.49 -14.27
CA ALA A 244 -2.68 -11.42 -13.44
C ALA A 244 -3.71 -10.75 -12.51
N GLY A 245 -3.81 -9.41 -12.52
CA GLY A 245 -4.76 -8.68 -11.68
C GLY A 245 -4.26 -8.36 -10.27
N ILE A 246 -2.95 -8.48 -10.01
CA ILE A 246 -2.30 -8.07 -8.76
C ILE A 246 -1.63 -6.71 -8.99
N PRO A 247 -2.31 -5.59 -8.67
CA PRO A 247 -1.78 -4.26 -8.93
C PRO A 247 -0.62 -3.93 -7.99
N ALA A 248 0.34 -3.15 -8.50
CA ALA A 248 1.36 -2.54 -7.66
C ALA A 248 0.74 -1.56 -6.67
N GLY A 249 1.17 -1.62 -5.40
CA GLY A 249 0.78 -0.66 -4.37
C GLY A 249 0.58 -1.28 -3.00
N THR A 250 0.14 -0.45 -2.06
CA THR A 250 -0.15 -0.89 -0.69
C THR A 250 -1.61 -1.31 -0.58
N LEU A 251 -1.84 -2.61 -0.37
CA LEU A 251 -3.13 -3.12 0.09
C LEU A 251 -3.23 -2.90 1.60
N ARG A 252 -4.40 -2.46 2.07
CA ARG A 252 -4.65 -2.23 3.50
C ARG A 252 -5.65 -3.25 4.01
N VAL A 253 -5.39 -3.77 5.20
CA VAL A 253 -6.33 -4.60 5.95
C VAL A 253 -6.66 -3.82 7.21
N TYR A 254 -7.91 -3.37 7.31
CA TYR A 254 -8.39 -2.68 8.50
C TYR A 254 -8.94 -3.72 9.47
N HIS A 255 -8.65 -3.53 10.76
CA HIS A 255 -9.17 -4.40 11.81
C HIS A 255 -10.18 -3.61 12.65
N PRO A 256 -11.22 -4.29 13.18
CA PRO A 256 -12.07 -3.68 14.19
C PRO A 256 -11.21 -3.35 15.43
N GLY A 257 -11.55 -2.25 16.10
CA GLY A 257 -10.96 -1.91 17.39
C GLY A 257 -11.27 -2.97 18.45
N ALA A 258 -10.57 -2.91 19.59
CA ALA A 258 -10.93 -3.73 20.73
C ALA A 258 -12.37 -3.44 21.18
N ALA A 259 -13.04 -4.43 21.80
CA ALA A 259 -14.41 -4.26 22.28
C ALA A 259 -14.57 -3.10 23.29
N SER A 260 -13.48 -2.71 23.96
CA SER A 260 -13.42 -1.58 24.90
C SER A 260 -12.93 -0.27 24.26
N ASP A 261 -12.69 -0.22 22.95
CA ASP A 261 -12.21 0.98 22.26
C ASP A 261 -13.39 1.85 21.82
N ASP A 262 -13.69 2.84 22.66
CA ASP A 262 -14.76 3.82 22.44
C ASP A 262 -14.31 5.04 21.60
N ARG A 263 -13.06 5.03 21.09
CA ARG A 263 -12.58 6.14 20.28
C ARG A 263 -13.37 6.23 18.96
N PRO A 264 -13.64 7.46 18.48
CA PRO A 264 -14.29 7.65 17.19
C PRO A 264 -13.40 7.11 16.06
N ILE A 265 -14.01 6.60 15.01
CA ILE A 265 -13.29 6.13 13.82
C ILE A 265 -12.44 7.27 13.25
N TYR A 266 -11.16 6.97 12.99
CA TYR A 266 -10.24 7.92 12.37
C TYR A 266 -10.66 8.16 10.93
N ALA A 267 -11.13 9.38 10.67
CA ALA A 267 -11.58 9.84 9.35
C ALA A 267 -11.16 11.30 9.20
N PRO A 268 -9.91 11.55 8.78
CA PRO A 268 -9.38 12.90 8.65
C PRO A 268 -10.12 13.64 7.52
N ASP A 269 -10.61 14.85 7.80
CA ASP A 269 -11.19 15.70 6.77
C ASP A 269 -10.06 16.21 5.84
N PRO A 270 -10.11 15.94 4.52
CA PRO A 270 -9.09 16.42 3.59
C PRO A 270 -9.09 17.94 3.42
N ASN A 271 -10.18 18.63 3.78
CA ASN A 271 -10.29 20.06 3.68
C ASN A 271 -10.99 20.65 4.93
N PRO A 272 -10.30 20.67 6.08
CA PRO A 272 -10.87 21.17 7.32
C PRO A 272 -11.06 22.70 7.23
N PRO A 273 -12.20 23.24 7.66
CA PRO A 273 -12.42 24.68 7.65
C PRO A 273 -11.42 25.40 8.57
N ARG A 274 -10.88 26.53 8.09
CA ARG A 274 -9.88 27.33 8.82
C ARG A 274 -10.42 27.99 10.10
N LYS A 275 -11.74 28.09 10.23
CA LYS A 275 -12.44 28.68 11.38
C LYS A 275 -13.54 27.72 11.82
N ARG A 276 -13.73 27.57 13.13
CA ARG A 276 -14.95 26.92 13.64
C ARG A 276 -16.16 27.75 13.20
N PRO A 277 -17.27 27.12 12.79
CA PRO A 277 -18.51 27.85 12.58
C PRO A 277 -18.87 28.60 13.87
N PRO A 278 -19.52 29.77 13.76
CA PRO A 278 -20.19 30.37 14.91
C PRO A 278 -21.15 29.34 15.51
N GLU A 279 -21.22 29.26 16.84
CA GLU A 279 -22.20 28.41 17.52
C GLU A 279 -23.58 28.68 16.93
N SER A 280 -24.22 27.64 16.40
CA SER A 280 -25.58 27.76 15.90
C SER A 280 -26.48 28.15 17.08
N PRO A 281 -27.25 29.25 17.01
CA PRO A 281 -28.22 29.61 18.05
C PRO A 281 -29.35 28.56 18.19
N PHE A 282 -29.39 27.56 17.31
CA PHE A 282 -30.36 26.45 17.30
C PHE A 282 -29.73 25.08 17.61
N GLY A 283 -28.44 25.01 17.91
CA GLY A 283 -27.83 23.83 18.52
C GLY A 283 -28.33 23.73 19.96
N GLY A 284 -29.16 22.73 20.27
CA GLY A 284 -29.87 22.60 21.54
C GLY A 284 -29.02 23.01 22.74
N ALA A 285 -29.41 24.10 23.39
CA ALA A 285 -28.83 24.53 24.65
C ALA A 285 -29.02 23.41 25.67
N THR A 286 -27.93 22.73 26.03
CA THR A 286 -27.91 21.86 27.21
C THR A 286 -28.15 22.75 28.42
N VAL A 287 -29.39 22.75 28.93
CA VAL A 287 -29.73 23.41 30.19
C VAL A 287 -29.02 22.65 31.30
N VAL A 288 -27.97 23.25 31.86
CA VAL A 288 -27.33 22.77 33.10
C VAL A 288 -28.14 23.34 34.25
N THR A 289 -28.99 22.52 34.87
CA THR A 289 -29.64 22.86 36.13
C THR A 289 -28.63 22.71 37.26
N ILE A 290 -28.19 23.83 37.84
CA ILE A 290 -27.44 23.81 39.10
C ILE A 290 -28.48 23.73 40.22
N GLN A 291 -28.49 22.65 40.99
CA GLN A 291 -29.21 22.60 42.26
C GLN A 291 -28.38 23.35 43.30
N THR A 292 -28.92 24.46 43.80
CA THR A 292 -28.47 25.14 45.03
C THR A 292 -29.00 24.45 46.26
#